data_AF-F0ELA3-F1
#
_entry.id   AF-F0ELA3-F1
#
_cell.length_a   1.000
_cell.length_b   1.000
_cell.length_c   1.000
_cell.angle_alpha   90.00
_cell.angle_beta   90.00
_cell.angle_gamma   90.00
#
_symmetry.space_group_name_H-M   'P 1'
#
loop_
_entity.id
_entity.type
_entity.pdbx_description
1 polymer ?
#
loop_
_entity_poly.entity_id
_entity_poly.type
_entity_poly.pdbx_seq_one_letter_code
_entity_poly.pdbx_strand_id
1 'polypeptide(L)'
;MNERQKEQQHVNETIALIHREQAILSQQKQELAAKMDDQLKEIADKKIRGGDSEAFYESVIEYQQHEQELLIKYQTAESQEKRVKTLTTMAGNPYFARIDFKEEQETETLYLGIASLRDKEEETIVIDWRAPIANLYYEGELGETFYETDTDRFTVELLLKRQFKIQNGEILSMVDTSEIINDEFLLEILDEASSSQMRNIVSTIQKAQNQIIRDTTNKFLLIEGIAGSGKTSALLQRVAFLLYRNRKWLDEKQVLLFSPNHLFSDYISMVLPSLGESEVPTRTFHHFIQLILTGYEVTKETQQEENFLSGDDDAIEKIKSSLFLVEKSTVMSVRLHRSAPCSVI
;
A
#
# COMPACT_ATOMS: atom_id res chain seq x y z
N MET A 1 -23.82 -33.31 0.57
CA MET A 1 -22.66 -32.54 1.05
C MET A 1 -23.17 -31.16 1.43
N ASN A 2 -22.95 -30.71 2.66
CA ASN A 2 -23.37 -29.38 3.12
C ASN A 2 -22.61 -28.29 2.33
N GLU A 3 -23.20 -27.12 2.08
CA GLU A 3 -22.54 -26.01 1.37
C GLU A 3 -21.18 -25.67 1.99
N ARG A 4 -21.09 -25.59 3.32
CA ARG A 4 -19.83 -25.39 4.04
C ARG A 4 -18.77 -26.46 3.71
N GLN A 5 -19.18 -27.71 3.51
CA GLN A 5 -18.25 -28.79 3.15
C GLN A 5 -17.74 -28.65 1.71
N LYS A 6 -18.60 -28.22 0.77
CA LYS A 6 -18.18 -27.93 -0.61
C LYS A 6 -17.19 -26.77 -0.64
N GLU A 7 -17.47 -25.70 0.10
CA GLU A 7 -16.57 -24.56 0.17
C GLU A 7 -15.25 -24.92 0.85
N GLN A 8 -15.28 -25.73 1.91
CA GLN A 8 -14.03 -26.19 2.54
C GLN A 8 -13.22 -27.09 1.59
N GLN A 9 -13.88 -27.91 0.77
CA GLN A 9 -13.20 -28.65 -0.29
C GLN A 9 -12.54 -27.70 -1.31
N HIS A 10 -13.25 -26.66 -1.74
CA HIS A 10 -12.70 -25.66 -2.66
C HIS A 10 -11.49 -24.91 -2.06
N VAL A 11 -11.53 -24.56 -0.76
CA VAL A 11 -10.37 -23.99 -0.05
C VAL A 11 -9.17 -24.96 -0.12
N ASN A 12 -9.39 -26.24 0.20
CA ASN A 12 -8.33 -27.24 0.20
C ASN A 12 -7.71 -27.43 -1.20
N GLU A 13 -8.53 -27.46 -2.24
CA GLU A 13 -8.10 -27.55 -3.64
C GLU A 13 -7.29 -26.31 -4.05
N THR A 14 -7.76 -25.13 -3.68
CA THR A 14 -7.08 -23.85 -3.93
C THR A 14 -5.71 -23.79 -3.25
N ILE A 15 -5.62 -24.23 -2.00
CA ILE A 15 -4.34 -24.30 -1.26
C ILE A 15 -3.40 -25.32 -1.90
N ALA A 16 -3.90 -26.45 -2.38
CA ALA A 16 -3.09 -27.42 -3.11
C ALA A 16 -2.53 -26.85 -4.42
N LEU A 17 -3.30 -26.00 -5.12
CA LEU A 17 -2.82 -25.25 -6.30
C LEU A 17 -1.72 -24.26 -5.93
N ILE A 18 -1.91 -23.48 -4.86
CA ILE A 18 -0.91 -22.52 -4.34
C ILE A 18 0.41 -23.24 -4.02
N HIS A 19 0.36 -24.34 -3.28
CA HIS A 19 1.56 -25.11 -2.94
C HIS A 19 2.25 -25.71 -4.15
N ARG A 20 1.49 -26.14 -5.16
CA ARG A 20 2.05 -26.62 -6.43
C ARG A 20 2.79 -25.51 -7.16
N GLU A 21 2.20 -24.33 -7.27
CA GLU A 21 2.84 -23.17 -7.90
C GLU A 21 4.11 -22.76 -7.14
N GLN A 22 4.06 -22.72 -5.81
CA GLN A 22 5.23 -22.46 -4.95
C GLN A 22 6.36 -23.47 -5.19
N ALA A 23 6.05 -24.76 -5.31
CA ALA A 23 7.04 -25.80 -5.57
C ALA A 23 7.72 -25.60 -6.94
N ILE A 24 6.95 -25.27 -7.98
CA ILE A 24 7.46 -24.98 -9.32
C ILE A 24 8.39 -23.76 -9.29
N LEU A 25 7.96 -22.66 -8.66
CA LEU A 25 8.76 -21.44 -8.55
C LEU A 25 10.05 -21.66 -7.74
N SER A 26 9.98 -22.47 -6.67
CA SER A 26 11.15 -22.85 -5.87
C SER A 26 12.18 -23.64 -6.69
N GLN A 27 11.72 -24.61 -7.49
CA GLN A 27 12.59 -25.37 -8.39
C GLN A 27 13.24 -24.46 -9.44
N GLN A 28 12.44 -23.60 -10.10
CA GLN A 28 12.95 -22.64 -11.09
C GLN A 28 14.00 -21.70 -10.48
N LYS A 29 13.79 -21.24 -9.25
CA LYS A 29 14.74 -20.40 -8.53
C LYS A 29 16.07 -21.13 -8.26
N GLN A 30 16.03 -22.39 -7.87
CA GLN A 30 17.24 -23.21 -7.67
C GLN A 30 18.00 -23.42 -8.98
N GLU A 31 17.30 -23.73 -10.07
CA GLU A 31 17.90 -23.87 -11.40
C GLU A 31 18.51 -22.57 -11.92
N LEU A 32 17.82 -21.44 -11.70
CA LEU A 32 18.33 -20.11 -12.08
C LEU A 32 19.58 -19.76 -11.27
N ALA A 33 19.59 -20.00 -9.96
CA ALA A 33 20.73 -19.72 -9.11
C ALA A 33 21.97 -20.54 -9.50
N ALA A 34 21.79 -21.83 -9.83
CA ALA A 34 22.88 -22.68 -10.32
C ALA A 34 23.45 -22.15 -11.66
N LYS A 35 22.58 -21.81 -12.62
CA LYS A 35 22.99 -21.25 -13.92
C LYS A 35 23.69 -19.89 -13.78
N MET A 36 23.27 -19.04 -12.83
CA MET A 36 23.91 -17.75 -12.59
C MET A 36 25.34 -17.91 -12.05
N ASP A 37 25.59 -18.88 -11.15
CA ASP A 37 26.94 -19.16 -10.63
C ASP A 37 27.89 -19.63 -11.73
N ASP A 38 27.40 -20.46 -12.65
CA ASP A 38 28.18 -20.93 -13.81
C ASP A 38 28.50 -19.78 -14.79
N GLN A 39 27.52 -18.89 -15.06
CA GLN A 39 27.73 -17.75 -15.95
C GLN A 39 28.67 -16.70 -15.36
N LEU A 40 28.62 -16.42 -14.06
CA LEU A 40 29.55 -15.49 -13.40
C LEU A 40 31.01 -15.95 -13.53
N LYS A 41 31.26 -17.27 -13.49
CA LYS A 41 32.59 -17.85 -13.74
C LYS A 41 33.03 -17.64 -15.18
N GLU A 42 32.13 -17.82 -16.14
CA GLU A 42 32.41 -17.60 -17.57
C GLU A 42 32.77 -16.13 -17.88
N ILE A 43 32.13 -15.16 -17.21
CA ILE A 43 32.44 -13.73 -17.34
C ILE A 43 33.86 -13.42 -16.85
N ALA A 44 34.29 -14.02 -15.73
CA ALA A 44 35.63 -13.81 -15.19
C ALA A 44 36.74 -14.20 -16.19
N ASP A 45 36.43 -15.14 -17.10
CA ASP A 45 37.35 -15.63 -18.13
C ASP A 45 37.29 -14.84 -19.45
N LYS A 46 36.20 -14.08 -19.71
CA LYS A 46 36.05 -13.26 -20.93
C LYS A 46 36.80 -11.92 -20.79
N LYS A 47 37.99 -11.85 -21.38
CA LYS A 47 38.76 -10.59 -21.54
C LYS A 47 38.36 -9.87 -22.84
N ILE A 48 38.16 -8.55 -22.77
CA ILE A 48 38.05 -7.68 -23.95
C ILE A 48 39.37 -7.80 -24.74
N ARG A 49 39.28 -8.24 -26.00
CA ARG A 49 40.45 -8.52 -26.85
C ARG A 49 40.95 -7.22 -27.50
N GLY A 50 42.04 -6.65 -26.98
CA GLY A 50 42.66 -5.43 -27.51
C GLY A 50 43.78 -5.71 -28.52
N GLY A 51 43.42 -6.19 -29.73
CA GLY A 51 44.40 -6.52 -30.77
C GLY A 51 43.99 -6.15 -32.19
N ASP A 52 42.70 -6.26 -32.51
CA ASP A 52 42.11 -5.88 -33.80
C ASP A 52 40.84 -5.05 -33.54
N SER A 53 40.58 -4.03 -34.36
CA SER A 53 39.45 -3.12 -34.17
C SER A 53 38.12 -3.86 -34.29
N GLU A 54 38.01 -4.80 -35.23
CA GLU A 54 36.81 -5.60 -35.46
C GLU A 54 36.55 -6.55 -34.27
N ALA A 55 37.59 -7.26 -33.82
CA ALA A 55 37.50 -8.14 -32.63
C ALA A 55 37.20 -7.37 -31.33
N PHE A 56 37.66 -6.12 -31.21
CA PHE A 56 37.30 -5.26 -30.10
C PHE A 56 35.80 -4.92 -30.13
N TYR A 57 35.28 -4.44 -31.26
CA TYR A 57 33.86 -4.10 -31.41
C TYR A 57 32.94 -5.31 -31.20
N GLU A 58 33.30 -6.47 -31.75
CA GLU A 58 32.56 -7.73 -31.54
C GLU A 58 32.50 -8.10 -30.04
N SER A 59 33.63 -8.03 -29.33
CA SER A 59 33.66 -8.32 -27.89
C SER A 59 32.85 -7.34 -27.04
N VAL A 60 32.75 -6.07 -27.45
CA VAL A 60 31.93 -5.06 -26.78
C VAL A 60 30.43 -5.34 -27.00
N ILE A 61 30.04 -5.72 -28.21
CA ILE A 61 28.64 -6.07 -28.52
C ILE A 61 28.20 -7.31 -27.73
N GLU A 62 29.03 -8.36 -27.70
CA GLU A 62 28.76 -9.57 -26.91
C GLU A 62 28.61 -9.24 -25.42
N TYR A 63 29.47 -8.38 -24.88
CA TYR A 63 29.38 -7.94 -23.48
C TYR A 63 28.07 -7.21 -23.20
N GLN A 64 27.67 -6.27 -24.06
CA GLN A 64 26.42 -5.53 -23.92
C GLN A 64 25.18 -6.43 -23.99
N GLN A 65 25.16 -7.38 -24.93
CA GLN A 65 24.08 -8.36 -25.03
C GLN A 65 23.97 -9.20 -23.75
N HIS A 66 25.11 -9.59 -23.19
CA HIS A 66 25.15 -10.37 -21.96
C HIS A 66 24.69 -9.57 -20.73
N GLU A 67 25.08 -8.29 -20.60
CA GLU A 67 24.57 -7.41 -19.54
C GLU A 67 23.03 -7.28 -19.61
N GLN A 68 22.46 -7.16 -20.81
CA GLN A 68 21.01 -7.15 -21.00
C GLN A 68 20.36 -8.47 -20.58
N GLU A 69 20.95 -9.61 -20.95
CA GLU A 69 20.46 -10.93 -20.54
C GLU A 69 20.44 -11.09 -19.01
N LEU A 70 21.52 -10.66 -18.34
CA LEU A 70 21.62 -10.67 -16.88
C LEU A 70 20.54 -9.79 -16.25
N LEU A 71 20.32 -8.58 -16.78
CA LEU A 71 19.28 -7.68 -16.28
C LEU A 71 17.89 -8.33 -16.33
N ILE A 72 17.53 -8.98 -17.44
CA ILE A 72 16.25 -9.69 -17.61
C ILE A 72 16.12 -10.82 -16.58
N LYS A 73 17.19 -11.58 -16.34
CA LYS A 73 17.20 -12.64 -15.32
C LYS A 73 17.01 -12.10 -13.91
N TYR A 74 17.67 -10.99 -13.55
CA TYR A 74 17.48 -10.35 -12.25
C TYR A 74 16.03 -9.89 -12.06
N GLN A 75 15.44 -9.23 -13.06
CA GLN A 75 14.03 -8.82 -13.02
C GLN A 75 13.08 -10.01 -12.88
N THR A 76 13.36 -11.10 -13.59
CA THR A 76 12.58 -12.34 -13.50
C THR A 76 12.67 -12.94 -12.10
N ALA A 77 13.86 -13.00 -11.50
CA ALA A 77 14.06 -13.50 -10.15
C ALA A 77 13.35 -12.64 -9.09
N GLU A 78 13.40 -11.31 -9.22
CA GLU A 78 12.69 -10.38 -8.34
C GLU A 78 11.16 -10.59 -8.44
N SER A 79 10.63 -10.73 -9.65
CA SER A 79 9.22 -11.02 -9.89
C SER A 79 8.77 -12.36 -9.29
N GLN A 80 9.58 -13.41 -9.45
CA GLN A 80 9.32 -14.72 -8.84
C GLN A 80 9.32 -14.66 -7.31
N GLU A 81 10.25 -13.92 -6.70
CA GLU A 81 10.28 -13.73 -5.26
C GLU A 81 9.03 -13.01 -4.75
N LYS A 82 8.61 -11.93 -5.43
CA LYS A 82 7.36 -11.23 -5.14
C LYS A 82 6.17 -12.20 -5.21
N ARG A 83 6.07 -13.00 -6.26
CA ARG A 83 5.00 -14.00 -6.42
C ARG A 83 5.00 -15.03 -5.30
N VAL A 84 6.16 -15.54 -4.88
CA VAL A 84 6.26 -16.51 -3.77
C VAL A 84 5.79 -15.89 -2.45
N LYS A 85 6.13 -14.63 -2.17
CA LYS A 85 5.62 -13.90 -0.99
C LYS A 85 4.09 -13.80 -1.03
N THR A 86 3.52 -13.39 -2.16
CA THR A 86 2.07 -13.32 -2.34
C THR A 86 1.40 -14.69 -2.13
N LEU A 87 1.92 -15.75 -2.75
CA LEU A 87 1.40 -17.12 -2.59
C LEU A 87 1.46 -17.61 -1.14
N THR A 88 2.48 -17.17 -0.39
CA THR A 88 2.62 -17.51 1.04
C THR A 88 1.52 -16.85 1.86
N THR A 89 1.22 -15.57 1.60
CA THR A 89 0.08 -14.88 2.21
C THR A 89 -1.25 -15.55 1.83
N MET A 90 -1.43 -15.92 0.55
CA MET A 90 -2.64 -16.58 0.07
C MET A 90 -2.84 -17.98 0.68
N ALA A 91 -1.79 -18.74 0.99
CA ALA A 91 -1.95 -20.11 1.50
C ALA A 91 -2.74 -20.17 2.82
N GLY A 92 -2.64 -19.13 3.67
CA GLY A 92 -3.40 -19.04 4.92
C GLY A 92 -4.84 -18.54 4.73
N ASN A 93 -5.07 -17.71 3.71
CA ASN A 93 -6.35 -17.08 3.38
C ASN A 93 -6.43 -16.83 1.85
N PRO A 94 -6.85 -17.84 1.05
CA PRO A 94 -6.71 -17.79 -0.41
C PRO A 94 -7.67 -16.81 -1.07
N TYR A 95 -8.87 -16.66 -0.52
CA TYR A 95 -9.91 -15.74 -0.95
C TYR A 95 -10.77 -15.36 0.26
N PHE A 96 -11.37 -14.18 0.24
CA PHE A 96 -12.22 -13.68 1.33
C PHE A 96 -13.69 -13.54 0.92
N ALA A 97 -13.99 -13.64 -0.38
CA ALA A 97 -15.36 -13.52 -0.87
C ALA A 97 -15.63 -14.43 -2.07
N ARG A 98 -16.91 -14.72 -2.28
CA ARG A 98 -17.47 -15.34 -3.48
C ARG A 98 -18.62 -14.51 -3.98
N ILE A 99 -18.73 -14.37 -5.29
CA ILE A 99 -19.91 -13.85 -5.97
C ILE A 99 -20.42 -14.88 -6.98
N ASP A 100 -21.73 -15.05 -7.03
CA ASP A 100 -22.39 -15.75 -8.14
C ASP A 100 -23.16 -14.72 -8.94
N PHE A 101 -22.96 -14.71 -10.24
CA PHE A 101 -23.65 -13.81 -11.14
C PHE A 101 -24.05 -14.56 -12.40
N LYS A 102 -24.99 -14.00 -13.12
CA LYS A 102 -25.45 -14.51 -14.40
C LYS A 102 -25.12 -13.50 -15.48
N GLU A 103 -24.37 -13.96 -16.47
CA GLU A 103 -24.10 -13.23 -17.69
C GLU A 103 -24.82 -13.95 -18.83
N GLU A 104 -25.70 -13.23 -19.52
CA GLU A 104 -26.60 -13.77 -20.54
C GLU A 104 -27.44 -14.98 -20.05
N GLN A 105 -26.98 -16.21 -20.31
CA GLN A 105 -27.65 -17.46 -19.97
C GLN A 105 -26.85 -18.36 -19.03
N GLU A 106 -25.59 -18.01 -18.72
CA GLU A 106 -24.70 -18.83 -17.90
C GLU A 106 -24.55 -18.23 -16.51
N THR A 107 -24.58 -19.10 -15.49
CA THR A 107 -24.27 -18.71 -14.12
C THR A 107 -22.81 -19.00 -13.86
N GLU A 108 -22.09 -17.97 -13.45
CA GLU A 108 -20.68 -18.04 -13.10
C GLU A 108 -20.46 -17.77 -11.61
N THR A 109 -19.42 -18.39 -11.07
CA THR A 109 -18.98 -18.25 -9.68
C THR A 109 -17.55 -17.73 -9.67
N LEU A 110 -17.31 -16.64 -8.94
CA LEU A 110 -15.98 -16.05 -8.80
C LEU A 110 -15.59 -15.97 -7.34
N TYR A 111 -14.36 -16.35 -7.04
CA TYR A 111 -13.73 -16.19 -5.75
C TYR A 111 -12.79 -14.98 -5.79
N LEU A 112 -12.90 -14.08 -4.80
CA LEU A 112 -12.10 -12.86 -4.72
C LEU A 112 -11.05 -12.98 -3.62
N GLY A 113 -9.79 -12.75 -3.98
CA GLY A 113 -8.65 -12.80 -3.08
C GLY A 113 -7.68 -11.66 -3.28
N ILE A 114 -6.57 -11.69 -2.53
CA ILE A 114 -5.55 -10.62 -2.58
C ILE A 114 -4.74 -10.60 -3.88
N ALA A 115 -4.73 -11.71 -4.62
CA ALA A 115 -4.09 -11.82 -5.93
C ALA A 115 -4.75 -12.92 -6.77
N SER A 116 -4.55 -12.86 -8.08
CA SER A 116 -5.06 -13.89 -8.98
C SER A 116 -4.33 -15.23 -8.82
N LEU A 117 -5.08 -16.31 -8.95
CA LEU A 117 -4.58 -17.69 -9.03
C LEU A 117 -5.23 -18.39 -10.21
N ARG A 118 -4.42 -19.13 -10.97
CA ARG A 118 -4.87 -19.94 -12.10
C ARG A 118 -4.51 -21.40 -11.87
N ASP A 119 -5.28 -22.28 -12.49
CA ASP A 119 -4.96 -23.70 -12.50
C ASP A 119 -4.00 -24.07 -13.65
N LYS A 120 -3.90 -25.37 -13.96
CA LYS A 120 -3.02 -25.87 -15.03
C LYS A 120 -3.57 -25.63 -16.43
N GLU A 121 -4.87 -25.41 -16.55
CA GLU A 121 -5.57 -25.15 -17.81
C GLU A 121 -5.66 -23.65 -18.10
N GLU A 122 -5.01 -22.82 -17.27
CA GLU A 122 -5.05 -21.35 -17.28
C GLU A 122 -6.41 -20.77 -16.88
N GLU A 123 -7.29 -21.59 -16.29
CA GLU A 123 -8.56 -21.14 -15.75
C GLU A 123 -8.36 -20.38 -14.45
N THR A 124 -9.04 -19.24 -14.31
CA THR A 124 -8.86 -18.36 -13.15
C THR A 124 -9.70 -18.85 -11.98
N ILE A 125 -9.04 -19.38 -10.95
CA ILE A 125 -9.67 -19.92 -9.75
C ILE A 125 -9.94 -18.82 -8.71
N VAL A 126 -8.99 -17.91 -8.56
CA VAL A 126 -9.14 -16.73 -7.68
C VAL A 126 -8.88 -15.48 -8.50
N ILE A 127 -9.80 -14.54 -8.40
CA ILE A 127 -9.71 -13.21 -8.99
C ILE A 127 -9.15 -12.24 -7.96
N ASP A 128 -8.29 -11.34 -8.43
CA ASP A 128 -7.75 -10.26 -7.63
C ASP A 128 -8.85 -9.25 -7.28
N TRP A 129 -8.98 -8.89 -6.01
CA TRP A 129 -9.96 -7.91 -5.55
C TRP A 129 -9.85 -6.55 -6.24
N ARG A 130 -8.68 -6.23 -6.82
CA ARG A 130 -8.41 -4.97 -7.55
C ARG A 130 -8.93 -5.02 -8.98
N ALA A 131 -9.35 -6.18 -9.48
CA ALA A 131 -9.91 -6.32 -10.82
C ALA A 131 -11.21 -5.50 -10.97
N PRO A 132 -11.56 -5.05 -12.19
CA PRO A 132 -12.80 -4.31 -12.43
C PRO A 132 -14.06 -5.10 -12.04
N ILE A 133 -14.12 -6.38 -12.37
CA ILE A 133 -15.26 -7.26 -12.05
C ILE A 133 -15.51 -7.42 -10.54
N ALA A 134 -14.47 -7.25 -9.72
CA ALA A 134 -14.61 -7.29 -8.26
C ALA A 134 -15.48 -6.13 -7.71
N ASN A 135 -15.75 -5.07 -8.51
CA ASN A 135 -16.73 -4.04 -8.13
C ASN A 135 -18.14 -4.58 -7.93
N LEU A 136 -18.50 -5.70 -8.55
CA LEU A 136 -19.79 -6.36 -8.29
C LEU A 136 -19.94 -6.72 -6.80
N TYR A 137 -18.86 -7.14 -6.16
CA TYR A 137 -18.86 -7.40 -4.73
C TYR A 137 -19.03 -6.10 -3.93
N TYR A 138 -18.20 -5.08 -4.22
CA TYR A 138 -18.14 -3.85 -3.42
C TYR A 138 -19.33 -2.89 -3.60
N GLU A 139 -19.76 -2.66 -4.83
CA GLU A 139 -20.77 -1.66 -5.18
C GLU A 139 -22.06 -2.25 -5.73
N GLY A 140 -22.00 -3.43 -6.35
CA GLY A 140 -23.15 -4.07 -6.98
C GLY A 140 -24.28 -4.34 -5.99
N GLU A 141 -25.52 -4.30 -6.44
CA GLU A 141 -26.67 -4.75 -5.66
C GLU A 141 -27.13 -6.11 -6.16
N LEU A 142 -27.79 -6.91 -5.32
CA LEU A 142 -28.36 -8.18 -5.78
C LEU A 142 -29.46 -7.90 -6.81
N GLY A 143 -29.50 -8.70 -7.88
CA GLY A 143 -30.32 -8.45 -9.06
C GLY A 143 -29.54 -7.78 -10.19
N GLU A 144 -30.23 -7.03 -11.04
CA GLU A 144 -29.61 -6.36 -12.19
C GLU A 144 -28.60 -5.30 -11.74
N THR A 145 -27.34 -5.48 -12.14
CA THR A 145 -26.24 -4.59 -11.83
C THR A 145 -25.25 -4.56 -13.00
N PHE A 146 -24.16 -3.83 -12.86
CA PHE A 146 -23.13 -3.75 -13.87
C PHE A 146 -21.74 -3.59 -13.24
N TYR A 147 -20.72 -3.90 -14.03
CA TYR A 147 -19.34 -3.50 -13.76
C TYR A 147 -18.74 -2.84 -14.99
N GLU A 148 -17.76 -1.98 -14.77
CA GLU A 148 -17.12 -1.20 -15.82
C GLU A 148 -15.62 -1.49 -15.85
N THR A 149 -15.11 -1.66 -17.06
CA THR A 149 -13.68 -1.64 -17.37
C THR A 149 -13.32 -0.27 -17.95
N ASP A 150 -12.06 -0.08 -18.33
CA ASP A 150 -11.64 1.20 -18.93
C ASP A 150 -12.29 1.47 -20.30
N THR A 151 -12.82 0.43 -20.96
CA THR A 151 -13.38 0.49 -22.32
C THR A 151 -14.86 0.18 -22.37
N ASP A 152 -15.30 -0.80 -21.58
CA ASP A 152 -16.61 -1.44 -21.74
C ASP A 152 -17.37 -1.54 -20.41
N ARG A 153 -18.69 -1.55 -20.52
CA ARG A 153 -19.63 -1.77 -19.42
C ARG A 153 -20.38 -3.06 -19.64
N PHE A 154 -20.41 -3.91 -18.63
CA PHE A 154 -21.02 -5.24 -18.66
C PHE A 154 -22.20 -5.28 -17.69
N THR A 155 -23.38 -5.58 -18.20
CA THR A 155 -24.60 -5.75 -17.39
C THR A 155 -24.75 -7.21 -17.01
N VAL A 156 -24.92 -7.48 -15.72
CA VAL A 156 -25.03 -8.83 -15.17
C VAL A 156 -26.15 -8.88 -14.12
N GLU A 157 -26.67 -10.08 -13.85
CA GLU A 157 -27.57 -10.30 -12.72
C GLU A 157 -26.77 -10.92 -11.56
N LEU A 158 -26.55 -10.17 -10.49
CA LEU A 158 -25.82 -10.63 -9.31
C LEU A 158 -26.74 -11.44 -8.40
N LEU A 159 -26.43 -12.72 -8.24
CA LEU A 159 -27.28 -13.71 -7.56
C LEU A 159 -26.88 -13.89 -6.09
N LEU A 160 -25.58 -13.91 -5.82
CA LEU A 160 -25.04 -14.17 -4.49
C LEU A 160 -23.83 -13.30 -4.20
N LYS A 161 -23.74 -12.86 -2.95
CA LYS A 161 -22.50 -12.39 -2.33
C LYS A 161 -22.29 -13.15 -1.04
N ARG A 162 -21.13 -13.79 -0.93
CA ARG A 162 -20.72 -14.58 0.23
C ARG A 162 -19.38 -14.07 0.72
N GLN A 163 -19.26 -13.91 2.03
CA GLN A 163 -18.03 -13.53 2.70
C GLN A 163 -17.50 -14.71 3.50
N PHE A 164 -16.19 -14.91 3.46
CA PHE A 164 -15.49 -15.95 4.19
C PHE A 164 -14.52 -15.35 5.20
N LYS A 165 -14.41 -16.00 6.35
CA LYS A 165 -13.27 -15.88 7.24
C LYS A 165 -12.49 -17.18 7.18
N ILE A 166 -11.37 -17.17 6.46
CA ILE A 166 -10.47 -18.32 6.35
C ILE A 166 -9.20 -18.02 7.13
N GLN A 167 -8.79 -18.95 7.97
CA GLN A 167 -7.54 -18.86 8.70
C GLN A 167 -6.84 -20.22 8.67
N ASN A 168 -5.56 -20.22 8.27
CA ASN A 168 -4.75 -21.44 8.14
C ASN A 168 -5.43 -22.53 7.29
N GLY A 169 -6.16 -22.10 6.25
CA GLY A 169 -6.90 -22.99 5.35
C GLY A 169 -8.21 -23.55 5.89
N GLU A 170 -8.69 -23.10 7.05
CA GLU A 170 -9.99 -23.51 7.59
C GLU A 170 -11.00 -22.36 7.52
N ILE A 171 -12.21 -22.66 7.03
CA ILE A 171 -13.33 -21.72 7.07
C ILE A 171 -13.83 -21.63 8.51
N LEU A 172 -13.59 -20.49 9.14
CA LEU A 172 -14.11 -20.15 10.46
C LEU A 172 -15.57 -19.68 10.36
N SER A 173 -15.83 -18.74 9.44
CA SER A 173 -17.14 -18.15 9.19
C SER A 173 -17.44 -18.05 7.70
N MET A 174 -18.73 -18.17 7.36
CA MET A 174 -19.26 -18.08 6.00
C MET A 174 -20.64 -17.44 6.08
N VAL A 175 -20.81 -16.26 5.48
CA VAL A 175 -22.04 -15.47 5.58
C VAL A 175 -22.47 -14.99 4.20
N ASP A 176 -23.72 -15.29 3.85
CA ASP A 176 -24.38 -14.74 2.66
C ASP A 176 -24.97 -13.39 3.03
N THR A 177 -24.70 -12.37 2.23
CA THR A 177 -24.96 -10.99 2.66
C THR A 177 -25.23 -10.08 1.48
N SER A 178 -26.33 -9.32 1.54
CA SER A 178 -26.64 -8.29 0.54
C SER A 178 -25.76 -7.04 0.66
N GLU A 179 -25.10 -6.84 1.81
CA GLU A 179 -24.34 -5.64 2.19
C GLU A 179 -23.02 -6.00 2.90
N ILE A 180 -21.85 -5.82 2.28
CA ILE A 180 -20.56 -6.30 2.83
C ILE A 180 -20.33 -5.83 4.28
N ILE A 181 -19.81 -6.72 5.15
CA ILE A 181 -19.53 -6.41 6.56
C ILE A 181 -18.08 -6.76 6.85
N ASN A 182 -17.19 -5.77 6.80
CA ASN A 182 -15.74 -5.99 6.93
C ASN A 182 -15.22 -5.84 8.37
N ASP A 183 -16.09 -5.59 9.36
CA ASP A 183 -15.70 -5.33 10.74
C ASP A 183 -16.03 -6.55 11.62
N GLU A 184 -14.97 -7.18 12.12
CA GLU A 184 -14.94 -8.43 12.89
C GLU A 184 -15.69 -8.30 14.23
N PHE A 185 -15.63 -7.13 14.86
CA PHE A 185 -16.32 -6.84 16.11
C PHE A 185 -17.80 -6.51 15.86
N LEU A 186 -18.09 -5.86 14.73
CA LEU A 186 -19.46 -5.64 14.28
C LEU A 186 -20.13 -6.96 13.93
N LEU A 187 -19.50 -7.90 13.23
CA LEU A 187 -20.13 -9.20 12.92
C LEU A 187 -20.53 -9.99 14.19
N GLU A 188 -19.69 -9.97 15.22
CA GLU A 188 -19.95 -10.66 16.49
C GLU A 188 -21.03 -9.96 17.35
N ILE A 189 -21.10 -8.62 17.30
CA ILE A 189 -22.15 -7.82 17.98
C ILE A 189 -23.45 -7.79 17.18
N LEU A 190 -23.39 -7.87 15.85
CA LEU A 190 -24.56 -7.82 14.98
C LEU A 190 -25.38 -9.10 15.07
N ASP A 191 -24.79 -10.21 15.52
CA ASP A 191 -25.45 -11.50 15.76
C ASP A 191 -26.44 -11.42 16.96
N GLU A 192 -26.22 -10.49 17.90
CA GLU A 192 -27.14 -10.16 19.00
C GLU A 192 -27.81 -8.79 18.78
N ALA A 193 -28.97 -8.81 18.12
CA ALA A 193 -29.96 -7.71 18.10
C ALA A 193 -29.56 -6.40 17.39
N SER A 194 -28.79 -6.45 16.31
CA SER A 194 -28.55 -5.28 15.48
C SER A 194 -29.69 -4.94 14.52
N SER A 195 -30.19 -3.70 14.62
CA SER A 195 -31.25 -3.17 13.75
C SER A 195 -30.78 -3.07 12.29
N SER A 196 -31.70 -3.23 11.34
CA SER A 196 -31.45 -3.05 9.89
C SER A 196 -30.75 -1.73 9.54
N GLN A 197 -30.88 -0.71 10.39
CA GLN A 197 -30.24 0.59 10.22
C GLN A 197 -28.72 0.53 10.37
N MET A 198 -28.19 -0.30 11.28
CA MET A 198 -26.74 -0.42 11.49
C MET A 198 -26.06 -1.11 10.30
N ARG A 199 -26.71 -2.12 9.72
CA ARG A 199 -26.25 -2.79 8.47
C ARG A 199 -26.16 -1.79 7.31
N ASN A 200 -27.22 -1.00 7.10
CA ASN A 200 -27.25 0.03 6.05
C ASN A 200 -26.13 1.10 6.22
N ILE A 201 -25.80 1.48 7.46
CA ILE A 201 -24.72 2.46 7.73
C ILE A 201 -23.36 1.87 7.34
N VAL A 202 -23.07 0.63 7.75
CA VAL A 202 -21.80 -0.05 7.42
C VAL A 202 -21.65 -0.23 5.91
N SER A 203 -22.71 -0.68 5.24
CA SER A 203 -22.81 -0.79 3.78
C SER A 203 -22.47 0.53 3.08
N THR A 204 -23.06 1.64 3.54
CA THR A 204 -22.84 2.98 2.96
C THR A 204 -21.40 3.46 3.15
N ILE A 205 -20.81 3.24 4.33
CA ILE A 205 -19.41 3.59 4.61
C ILE A 205 -18.46 2.84 3.68
N GLN A 206 -18.71 1.54 3.46
CA GLN A 206 -17.84 0.74 2.59
C GLN A 206 -17.97 1.10 1.11
N LYS A 207 -19.20 1.38 0.63
CA LYS A 207 -19.39 1.94 -0.72
C LYS A 207 -18.60 3.24 -0.88
N ALA A 208 -18.68 4.15 0.10
CA ALA A 208 -17.91 5.41 0.07
C ALA A 208 -16.39 5.18 0.11
N GLN A 209 -15.91 4.22 0.90
CA GLN A 209 -14.49 3.84 0.92
C GLN A 209 -14.04 3.25 -0.42
N ASN A 210 -14.83 2.36 -1.04
CA ASN A 210 -14.50 1.79 -2.34
C ASN A 210 -14.43 2.86 -3.44
N GLN A 211 -15.35 3.82 -3.43
CA GLN A 211 -15.30 4.99 -4.33
C GLN A 211 -13.99 5.77 -4.16
N ILE A 212 -13.58 6.04 -2.92
CA ILE A 212 -12.30 6.71 -2.61
C ILE A 212 -11.12 5.86 -3.05
N ILE A 213 -11.16 4.53 -2.88
CA ILE A 213 -10.09 3.61 -3.26
C ILE A 213 -9.93 3.58 -4.79
N ARG A 214 -11.04 3.57 -5.53
CA ARG A 214 -11.06 3.36 -6.98
C ARG A 214 -11.13 4.62 -7.82
N ASP A 215 -11.28 5.79 -7.21
CA ASP A 215 -11.27 7.06 -7.93
C ASP A 215 -9.96 7.28 -8.67
N THR A 216 -10.02 7.24 -10.00
CA THR A 216 -8.89 7.50 -10.91
C THR A 216 -9.11 8.74 -11.77
N THR A 217 -10.21 9.45 -11.53
CA THR A 217 -10.59 10.65 -12.28
C THR A 217 -9.91 11.88 -11.70
N ASN A 218 -9.79 11.95 -10.38
CA ASN A 218 -9.18 13.07 -9.69
C ASN A 218 -7.66 12.89 -9.52
N LYS A 219 -6.91 13.89 -9.99
CA LYS A 219 -5.43 13.94 -9.82
C LYS A 219 -5.00 14.17 -8.38
N PHE A 220 -5.80 14.93 -7.63
CA PHE A 220 -5.58 15.23 -6.22
C PHE A 220 -6.81 14.79 -5.44
N LEU A 221 -6.59 14.10 -4.33
CA LEU A 221 -7.65 13.59 -3.47
C LEU A 221 -7.33 13.91 -2.02
N LEU A 222 -8.27 14.56 -1.33
CA LEU A 222 -8.21 14.82 0.10
C LEU A 222 -9.23 13.92 0.80
N ILE A 223 -8.76 13.09 1.73
CA ILE A 223 -9.62 12.20 2.51
C ILE A 223 -9.81 12.80 3.91
N GLU A 224 -10.99 13.36 4.17
CA GLU A 224 -11.39 13.88 5.48
C GLU A 224 -12.37 12.92 6.17
N GLY A 225 -12.29 12.80 7.49
CA GLY A 225 -13.22 11.98 8.25
C GLY A 225 -12.90 11.95 9.74
N ILE A 226 -13.87 11.56 10.55
CA ILE A 226 -13.74 11.45 12.01
C ILE A 226 -12.74 10.36 12.43
N ALA A 227 -12.23 10.43 13.67
CA ALA A 227 -11.40 9.36 14.22
C ALA A 227 -12.11 7.99 14.12
N GLY A 228 -11.38 6.94 13.79
CA GLY A 228 -11.94 5.60 13.62
C GLY A 228 -12.62 5.31 12.27
N SER A 229 -12.76 6.28 11.37
CA SER A 229 -13.45 6.09 10.06
C SER A 229 -12.66 5.26 9.01
N GLY A 230 -11.57 4.60 9.40
CA GLY A 230 -10.77 3.75 8.50
C GLY A 230 -9.92 4.48 7.45
N LYS A 231 -9.63 5.77 7.60
CA LYS A 231 -8.86 6.58 6.61
C LYS A 231 -7.52 5.96 6.21
N THR A 232 -6.75 5.50 7.20
CA THR A 232 -5.45 4.88 6.96
C THR A 232 -5.60 3.59 6.15
N SER A 233 -6.57 2.75 6.50
CA SER A 233 -6.86 1.52 5.76
C SER A 233 -7.31 1.81 4.32
N ALA A 234 -8.20 2.79 4.13
CA ALA A 234 -8.64 3.23 2.81
C ALA A 234 -7.48 3.79 1.97
N LEU A 235 -6.56 4.55 2.58
CA LEU A 235 -5.36 5.04 1.89
C LEU A 235 -4.45 3.89 1.43
N LEU A 236 -4.19 2.90 2.29
CA LEU A 236 -3.34 1.76 1.94
C LEU A 236 -3.98 0.88 0.87
N GLN A 237 -5.28 0.62 0.97
CA GLN A 237 -6.04 -0.07 -0.08
C GLN A 237 -6.02 0.72 -1.40
N ARG A 238 -6.13 2.05 -1.35
CA ARG A 238 -6.00 2.91 -2.53
C ARG A 238 -4.62 2.79 -3.18
N VAL A 239 -3.54 2.82 -2.40
CA VAL A 239 -2.17 2.64 -2.91
C VAL A 239 -2.06 1.29 -3.62
N ALA A 240 -2.55 0.22 -3.01
CA ALA A 240 -2.54 -1.10 -3.62
C ALA A 240 -3.37 -1.17 -4.91
N PHE A 241 -4.54 -0.56 -4.94
CA PHE A 241 -5.35 -0.47 -6.15
C PHE A 241 -4.63 0.30 -7.28
N LEU A 242 -4.00 1.44 -6.96
CA LEU A 242 -3.28 2.26 -7.94
C LEU A 242 -2.05 1.55 -8.50
N LEU A 243 -1.31 0.81 -7.67
CA LEU A 243 -0.20 -0.04 -8.10
C LEU A 243 -0.68 -1.14 -9.05
N TYR A 244 -1.72 -1.89 -8.67
CA TYR A 244 -2.29 -2.93 -9.53
C TYR A 244 -2.79 -2.40 -10.87
N ARG A 245 -3.55 -1.29 -10.86
CA ARG A 245 -4.13 -0.70 -12.07
C ARG A 245 -3.03 -0.18 -13.01
N ASN A 246 -1.98 0.41 -12.46
CA ASN A 246 -0.91 1.04 -13.22
C ASN A 246 0.37 0.19 -13.32
N ARG A 247 0.32 -1.10 -12.96
CA ARG A 247 1.47 -2.03 -12.90
C ARG A 247 2.30 -2.17 -14.18
N LYS A 248 1.77 -1.71 -15.32
CA LYS A 248 2.51 -1.68 -16.60
C LYS A 248 3.63 -0.63 -16.61
N TRP A 249 3.51 0.42 -15.82
CA TRP A 249 4.42 1.58 -15.85
C TRP A 249 4.71 2.20 -14.48
N LEU A 250 3.95 1.87 -13.43
CA LEU A 250 4.16 2.32 -12.06
C LEU A 250 4.78 1.19 -11.24
N ASP A 251 6.00 1.39 -10.77
CA ASP A 251 6.72 0.53 -9.84
C ASP A 251 6.48 1.01 -8.39
N GLU A 252 6.44 0.09 -7.43
CA GLU A 252 6.31 0.43 -6.01
C GLU A 252 7.38 1.43 -5.51
N LYS A 253 8.59 1.39 -6.09
CA LYS A 253 9.71 2.29 -5.78
C LYS A 253 9.45 3.74 -6.20
N GLN A 254 8.47 3.96 -7.09
CA GLN A 254 8.07 5.29 -7.56
C GLN A 254 6.96 5.91 -6.69
N VAL A 255 6.45 5.17 -5.71
CA VAL A 255 5.48 5.66 -4.73
C VAL A 255 6.20 6.02 -3.43
N LEU A 256 5.87 7.18 -2.84
CA LEU A 256 6.41 7.62 -1.56
C LEU A 256 5.26 7.88 -0.59
N LEU A 257 5.32 7.22 0.57
CA LEU A 257 4.38 7.44 1.66
C LEU A 257 5.06 8.22 2.79
N PHE A 258 4.42 9.30 3.21
CA PHE A 258 4.82 10.04 4.40
C PHE A 258 4.06 9.53 5.62
N SER A 259 4.80 9.00 6.58
CA SER A 259 4.27 8.60 7.87
C SER A 259 4.48 9.70 8.92
N PRO A 260 3.61 9.81 9.94
CA PRO A 260 3.80 10.76 11.02
C PRO A 260 4.98 10.39 11.93
N ASN A 261 5.30 9.10 12.06
CA ASN A 261 6.41 8.60 12.87
C ASN A 261 6.83 7.19 12.40
N HIS A 262 7.95 6.69 12.94
CA HIS A 262 8.53 5.39 12.56
C HIS A 262 7.61 4.20 12.89
N LEU A 263 6.90 4.21 14.02
CA LEU A 263 5.95 3.13 14.36
C LEU A 263 4.84 3.01 13.31
N PHE A 264 4.37 4.14 12.78
CA PHE A 264 3.43 4.15 11.65
C PHE A 264 4.06 3.67 10.34
N SER A 265 5.34 3.97 10.10
CA SER A 265 6.05 3.37 8.95
C SER A 265 6.07 1.84 9.04
N ASP A 266 6.42 1.30 10.20
CA ASP A 266 6.51 -0.14 10.42
C ASP A 266 5.15 -0.82 10.24
N TYR A 267 4.08 -0.19 10.74
CA TYR A 267 2.71 -0.66 10.50
C TYR A 267 2.37 -0.73 9.00
N ILE A 268 2.71 0.32 8.23
CA ILE A 268 2.47 0.34 6.77
C ILE A 268 3.23 -0.79 6.07
N SER A 269 4.50 -1.01 6.43
CA SER A 269 5.33 -2.10 5.90
C SER A 269 4.78 -3.50 6.22
N MET A 270 3.96 -3.65 7.27
CA MET A 270 3.27 -4.92 7.56
C MET A 270 1.96 -5.07 6.79
N VAL A 271 1.21 -3.99 6.59
CA VAL A 271 -0.14 -4.05 6.00
C VAL A 271 -0.14 -4.19 4.48
N LEU A 272 0.71 -3.47 3.75
CA LEU A 272 0.73 -3.57 2.28
C LEU A 272 1.01 -4.99 1.76
N PRO A 273 1.96 -5.75 2.35
CA PRO A 273 2.14 -7.16 2.01
C PRO A 273 0.90 -8.03 2.21
N SER A 274 0.10 -7.74 3.25
CA SER A 274 -1.16 -8.45 3.50
C SER A 274 -2.23 -8.16 2.44
N LEU A 275 -2.11 -7.05 1.71
CA LEU A 275 -2.99 -6.67 0.60
C LEU A 275 -2.50 -7.20 -0.77
N GLY A 276 -1.43 -8.00 -0.79
CA GLY A 276 -0.87 -8.57 -2.02
C GLY A 276 0.02 -7.60 -2.80
N GLU A 277 0.60 -6.59 -2.14
CA GLU A 277 1.56 -5.65 -2.72
C GLU A 277 2.96 -5.76 -2.12
N SER A 278 3.95 -5.27 -2.86
CA SER A 278 5.33 -5.15 -2.35
C SER A 278 5.45 -3.98 -1.38
N GLU A 279 6.55 -3.94 -0.63
CA GLU A 279 6.82 -2.85 0.30
C GLU A 279 7.03 -1.52 -0.44
N VAL A 280 6.24 -0.51 -0.06
CA VAL A 280 6.33 0.85 -0.62
C VAL A 280 7.27 1.70 0.25
N PRO A 281 8.18 2.49 -0.35
CA PRO A 281 9.03 3.43 0.39
C PRO A 281 8.20 4.33 1.31
N THR A 282 8.37 4.13 2.62
CA THR A 282 7.65 4.86 3.66
C THR A 282 8.64 5.56 4.58
N ARG A 283 8.53 6.88 4.72
CA ARG A 283 9.45 7.69 5.53
C ARG A 283 8.70 8.76 6.30
N THR A 284 9.26 9.21 7.42
CA THR A 284 8.79 10.44 8.04
C THR A 284 9.21 11.63 7.18
N PHE A 285 8.40 12.69 7.20
CA PHE A 285 8.72 13.91 6.44
C PHE A 285 10.08 14.49 6.84
N HIS A 286 10.38 14.51 8.15
CA HIS A 286 11.66 14.96 8.67
C HIS A 286 12.84 14.19 8.08
N HIS A 287 12.76 12.85 8.07
CA HIS A 287 13.83 12.01 7.53
C HIS A 287 14.01 12.20 6.02
N PHE A 288 12.91 12.38 5.29
CA PHE A 288 12.96 12.66 3.84
C PHE A 288 13.67 13.98 3.53
N ILE A 289 13.36 15.06 4.26
CA ILE A 289 14.01 16.36 4.08
C ILE A 289 15.51 16.29 4.41
N GLN A 290 15.89 15.57 5.46
CA GLN A 290 17.29 15.41 5.84
C GLN A 290 18.14 14.71 4.77
N LEU A 291 17.54 13.76 4.02
CA LEU A 291 18.21 13.09 2.91
C LEU A 291 18.43 14.01 1.70
N ILE A 292 17.53 14.97 1.48
CA ILE A 292 17.60 15.89 0.33
C ILE A 292 18.50 17.08 0.65
N LEU A 293 18.43 17.62 1.86
CA LEU A 293 19.16 18.80 2.29
C LEU A 293 20.47 18.43 2.99
N THR A 294 21.36 17.73 2.28
CA THR A 294 22.69 17.40 2.81
C THR A 294 23.49 18.68 3.08
N GLY A 295 23.73 18.99 4.35
CA GLY A 295 24.44 20.20 4.79
C GLY A 295 23.60 21.19 5.59
N TYR A 296 22.30 20.92 5.76
CA TYR A 296 21.42 21.69 6.64
C TYR A 296 20.96 20.82 7.82
N GLU A 297 20.93 21.40 9.02
CA GLU A 297 20.38 20.74 10.19
C GLU A 297 18.89 21.08 10.30
N VAL A 298 18.04 20.05 10.24
CA VAL A 298 16.59 20.23 10.39
C VAL A 298 16.28 20.31 11.88
N THR A 299 16.18 21.53 12.40
CA THR A 299 15.77 21.76 13.80
C THR A 299 14.27 21.50 13.97
N LYS A 300 13.90 20.72 14.98
CA LYS A 300 12.48 20.55 15.35
C LYS A 300 11.95 21.82 16.00
N GLU A 301 10.68 22.15 15.77
CA GLU A 301 10.01 23.29 16.40
C GLU A 301 10.02 23.17 17.94
N THR A 302 9.87 21.95 18.46
CA THR A 302 10.02 21.64 19.89
C THR A 302 11.43 21.92 20.42
N GLN A 303 12.46 21.74 19.58
CA GLN A 303 13.84 22.08 19.93
C GLN A 303 14.03 23.60 19.96
N GLN A 304 13.36 24.34 19.07
CA GLN A 304 13.36 25.82 19.13
C GLN A 304 12.61 26.33 20.37
N GLU A 305 11.47 25.72 20.72
CA GLU A 305 10.75 26.05 21.95
C GLU A 305 11.55 25.70 23.20
N GLU A 306 12.19 24.53 23.26
CA GLU A 306 13.07 24.15 24.36
C GLU A 306 14.28 25.09 24.47
N ASN A 307 14.92 25.45 23.35
CA ASN A 307 16.04 26.40 23.33
C ASN A 307 15.60 27.82 23.69
N PHE A 308 14.40 28.23 23.29
CA PHE A 308 13.78 29.51 23.66
C PHE A 308 13.44 29.54 25.16
N LEU A 309 12.85 28.47 25.70
CA LEU A 309 12.46 28.35 27.10
C LEU A 309 13.65 28.11 28.03
N SER A 310 14.71 27.44 27.56
CA SER A 310 15.96 27.23 28.31
C SER A 310 16.84 28.48 28.35
N GLY A 311 16.64 29.42 27.42
CA GLY A 311 17.35 30.70 27.36
C GLY A 311 18.83 30.57 26.97
N ASP A 312 19.21 29.45 26.34
CA ASP A 312 20.62 29.15 26.10
C ASP A 312 21.21 29.89 24.89
N ASP A 313 20.40 30.38 23.94
CA ASP A 313 20.93 30.80 22.63
C ASP A 313 20.47 32.15 22.09
N ASP A 314 20.39 33.18 22.93
CA ASP A 314 20.45 34.55 22.40
C ASP A 314 21.19 35.53 23.30
N ALA A 315 22.41 35.91 22.89
CA ALA A 315 23.18 36.97 23.53
C ALA A 315 22.39 38.30 23.55
N ILE A 316 21.49 38.50 22.57
CA ILE A 316 20.65 39.69 22.46
C ILE A 316 19.49 39.63 23.48
N GLU A 317 18.90 38.47 23.74
CA GLU A 317 17.90 38.32 24.80
C GLU A 317 18.52 38.36 26.20
N LYS A 318 19.73 37.80 26.42
CA LYS A 318 20.47 38.02 27.67
C LYS A 318 20.70 39.50 27.95
N ILE A 319 21.00 40.30 26.92
CA ILE A 319 21.13 41.76 27.07
C ILE A 319 19.79 42.42 27.36
N LYS A 320 18.71 42.05 26.66
CA LYS A 320 17.37 42.62 26.87
C LYS A 320 16.75 42.23 28.23
N SER A 321 17.01 41.02 28.72
CA SER A 321 16.53 40.49 30.01
C SER A 321 17.43 40.85 31.19
N SER A 322 18.68 41.25 30.95
CA SER A 322 19.57 41.71 32.01
C SER A 322 19.08 43.02 32.64
N LEU A 323 19.11 43.08 33.97
CA LEU A 323 18.80 44.27 34.78
C LEU A 323 19.56 45.54 34.37
N PHE A 324 20.64 45.40 33.60
CA PHE A 324 21.49 46.48 33.11
C PHE A 324 20.71 47.54 32.30
N LEU A 325 19.69 47.11 31.53
CA LEU A 325 18.88 48.01 30.72
C LEU A 325 17.82 48.75 31.55
N VAL A 326 17.31 48.12 32.61
CA VAL A 326 16.35 48.72 33.57
C VAL A 326 17.05 49.75 34.47
N GLU A 327 18.29 49.49 34.89
CA GLU A 327 19.09 50.45 35.65
C GLU A 327 19.45 51.70 34.82
N LYS A 328 19.84 51.54 33.55
CA LYS A 328 20.16 52.69 32.68
C LYS A 328 18.96 53.54 32.28
N SER A 329 17.79 52.93 32.11
CA SER A 329 16.55 53.66 31.79
C SER A 329 16.03 54.46 32.98
N THR A 330 16.21 53.96 34.21
CA THR A 330 15.86 54.68 35.44
C THR A 330 16.75 55.92 35.66
N VAL A 331 18.06 55.84 35.33
CA VAL A 331 18.98 56.99 35.46
C VAL A 331 18.70 58.09 34.41
N MET A 332 18.16 57.73 33.25
CA MET A 332 17.89 58.69 32.18
C MET A 332 16.60 59.51 32.40
N SER A 333 15.61 58.94 33.12
CA SER A 333 14.32 59.61 33.38
C SER A 333 14.39 60.69 34.47
N VAL A 334 15.42 60.72 35.31
CA VAL A 334 15.57 61.69 36.42
C VAL A 334 16.27 63.00 35.97
N ARG A 335 16.86 63.06 34.76
CA ARG A 335 17.62 64.24 34.29
C ARG A 335 16.83 65.28 33.49
N LEU A 336 15.54 65.06 33.20
CA LEU A 336 14.76 65.95 32.31
C LEU A 336 13.74 66.87 33.02
N HIS A 337 13.82 67.04 34.34
CA HIS A 337 12.98 67.99 35.08
C HIS A 337 13.80 69.07 35.79
N ARG A 338 14.40 70.01 35.05
CA ARG A 338 14.76 71.32 35.58
C ARG A 338 14.56 72.44 34.55
N SER A 339 13.82 73.46 35.00
CA SER A 339 13.67 74.84 34.51
C SER A 339 12.85 75.10 33.25
N ALA A 340 12.00 76.13 33.12
CA ALA A 340 11.34 77.10 34.00
C ALA A 340 10.31 77.88 33.10
N PRO A 341 9.71 79.01 33.54
CA PRO A 341 8.29 79.19 33.82
C PRO A 341 7.45 79.82 32.69
N CYS A 342 6.13 79.58 32.73
CA CYS A 342 5.12 80.29 31.92
C CYS A 342 4.80 81.66 32.55
N SER A 343 4.82 82.72 31.73
CA SER A 343 4.31 84.05 32.05
C SER A 343 2.79 84.11 31.87
N VAL A 344 2.16 84.73 32.86
CA VAL A 344 0.72 84.92 33.10
C VAL A 344 0.15 86.09 32.28
N ILE A 345 -1.12 85.99 31.88
CA ILE A 345 -2.09 87.09 32.01
C ILE A 345 -3.07 86.69 33.12
#